data_AF-A0A6C2U8G7-F1
#
_entry.id   AF-A0A6C2U8G7-F1
#
_cell.length_a   1.000
_cell.length_b   1.000
_cell.length_c   1.000
_cell.angle_alpha   90.00
_cell.angle_beta   90.00
_cell.angle_gamma   90.00
#
_symmetry.space_group_name_H-M   'P 1'
#
loop_
_entity.id
_entity.type
_entity.pdbx_description
1 polymer ?
#
loop_
_entity_poly.entity_id
_entity_poly.type
_entity_poly.pdbx_seq_one_letter_code
_entity_poly.pdbx_strand_id
1 'polypeptide(L)'
;MLLMAGGVYALKPNVVIIYGDDVGYGDVGAYGSKLIPTPNIDRLAAEGLRFTDGHCSAGTCTPSRYSLLTGVHGFRHGVAVLPPNAPLTISTEAFTLPELFRQAGYTAGVVGKWHLGIGAKGTPVDWNGEVKPGPLEIDFISSFAALLEEEVPAGEALDSRNMLGALLGKDPDGLPFMIEEAEKRRALRRGDWKYISASKGKKNRGGGPAELYNLKNDPGETRNVIADFPEKAAAMQAELRQLIEQKGIRK
;
A
#
# COMPACT_ATOMS: atom_id res chain seq x y z
N MET A 1 6.89 -26.22 -46.18
CA MET A 1 5.90 -26.47 -45.12
C MET A 1 6.63 -26.65 -43.80
N LEU A 2 6.47 -25.72 -42.86
CA LEU A 2 6.59 -26.00 -41.44
C LEU A 2 5.57 -25.09 -40.74
N LEU A 3 4.52 -25.69 -40.18
CA LEU A 3 3.53 -24.99 -39.38
C LEU A 3 3.99 -24.99 -37.94
N MET A 4 4.01 -23.82 -37.32
CA MET A 4 3.92 -23.68 -35.85
C MET A 4 2.82 -22.67 -35.55
N ALA A 5 1.58 -23.14 -35.58
CA ALA A 5 0.44 -22.40 -35.04
C ALA A 5 0.54 -22.43 -33.51
N GLY A 6 1.11 -21.37 -32.94
CA GLY A 6 1.35 -21.21 -31.50
C GLY A 6 0.70 -19.95 -30.92
N GLY A 7 -0.39 -19.49 -31.54
CA GLY A 7 -1.11 -18.26 -31.17
C GLY A 7 -1.88 -18.37 -29.86
N VAL A 8 -1.16 -18.53 -28.74
CA VAL A 8 -1.71 -18.25 -27.42
C VAL A 8 -1.73 -16.73 -27.28
N TYR A 9 -2.88 -16.11 -27.61
CA TYR A 9 -3.24 -14.86 -26.96
C TYR A 9 -3.30 -15.17 -25.46
N ALA A 10 -2.25 -14.79 -24.72
CA ALA A 10 -2.27 -14.84 -23.27
C ALA A 10 -3.45 -13.98 -22.81
N LEU A 11 -4.51 -14.62 -22.32
CA LEU A 11 -5.76 -13.96 -21.99
C LEU A 11 -5.48 -12.92 -20.89
N LYS A 12 -5.49 -11.63 -21.27
CA LYS A 12 -5.24 -10.50 -20.38
C LYS A 12 -6.13 -10.64 -19.14
N PRO A 13 -5.58 -10.99 -17.96
CA PRO A 13 -6.38 -11.47 -16.85
C PRO A 13 -7.09 -10.30 -16.16
N ASN A 14 -8.41 -10.40 -16.00
CA ASN A 14 -9.18 -9.41 -15.25
C ASN A 14 -8.63 -9.28 -13.81
N VAL A 15 -8.11 -8.10 -13.45
CA VAL A 15 -7.64 -7.82 -12.10
C VAL A 15 -8.77 -7.16 -11.30
N VAL A 16 -9.05 -7.71 -10.11
CA VAL A 16 -10.03 -7.17 -9.17
C VAL A 16 -9.35 -6.95 -7.82
N ILE A 17 -9.32 -5.70 -7.37
CA ILE A 17 -8.76 -5.32 -6.06
C ILE A 17 -9.91 -5.08 -5.08
N ILE A 18 -10.18 -6.05 -4.20
CA ILE A 18 -11.14 -5.89 -3.11
C ILE A 18 -10.42 -5.25 -1.92
N TYR A 19 -10.64 -3.94 -1.72
CA TYR A 19 -9.96 -3.16 -0.69
C TYR A 19 -10.88 -2.88 0.51
N GLY A 20 -10.68 -3.62 1.61
CA GLY A 20 -11.40 -3.44 2.86
C GLY A 20 -11.16 -2.07 3.51
N ASP A 21 -12.07 -1.68 4.41
CA ASP A 21 -12.02 -0.41 5.14
C ASP A 21 -12.23 -0.74 6.62
N ASP A 22 -11.24 -0.38 7.45
CA ASP A 22 -11.15 -0.69 8.89
C ASP A 22 -11.33 -2.18 9.29
N VAL A 23 -11.01 -3.11 8.37
CA VAL A 23 -10.97 -4.57 8.63
C VAL A 23 -9.72 -4.94 9.41
N GLY A 24 -9.89 -5.53 10.60
CA GLY A 24 -8.80 -6.02 11.44
C GLY A 24 -8.29 -7.40 11.03
N TYR A 25 -7.03 -7.70 11.35
CA TYR A 25 -6.38 -8.98 11.06
C TYR A 25 -7.11 -10.18 11.70
N GLY A 26 -7.81 -9.97 12.82
CA GLY A 26 -8.60 -11.00 13.52
C GLY A 26 -10.06 -11.15 13.08
N ASP A 27 -10.51 -10.42 12.06
CA ASP A 27 -11.95 -10.34 11.72
C ASP A 27 -12.39 -11.36 10.65
N VAL A 28 -11.43 -11.99 9.96
CA VAL A 28 -11.67 -12.93 8.85
C VAL A 28 -11.31 -14.36 9.27
N GLY A 29 -12.16 -15.33 8.94
CA GLY A 29 -11.98 -16.75 9.24
C GLY A 29 -10.66 -17.32 8.68
N ALA A 30 -10.27 -16.90 7.49
CA ALA A 30 -8.97 -17.19 6.86
C ALA A 30 -7.74 -16.82 7.72
N TYR A 31 -7.88 -15.91 8.69
CA TYR A 31 -6.83 -15.52 9.65
C TYR A 31 -7.10 -16.00 11.09
N GLY A 32 -8.07 -16.90 11.27
CA GLY A 32 -8.38 -17.56 12.53
C GLY A 32 -9.60 -17.00 13.27
N SER A 33 -10.34 -16.06 12.68
CA SER A 33 -11.57 -15.56 13.31
C SER A 33 -12.63 -16.65 13.48
N LYS A 34 -13.44 -16.51 14.53
CA LYS A 34 -14.60 -17.38 14.83
C LYS A 34 -15.86 -16.58 15.16
N LEU A 35 -15.81 -15.25 15.03
CA LEU A 35 -16.90 -14.35 15.43
C LEU A 35 -17.84 -14.03 14.26
N ILE A 36 -17.29 -13.86 13.06
CA ILE A 36 -18.03 -13.52 11.84
C ILE A 36 -17.68 -14.57 10.77
N PRO A 37 -18.65 -15.31 10.23
CA PRO A 37 -18.41 -16.24 9.12
C PRO A 37 -18.06 -15.49 7.82
N THR A 38 -16.91 -15.78 7.21
CA THR A 38 -16.44 -15.13 5.98
C THR A 38 -16.27 -16.12 4.80
N PRO A 39 -17.19 -17.07 4.56
CA PRO A 39 -16.93 -18.29 3.78
C PRO A 39 -16.47 -18.05 2.32
N ASN A 40 -16.87 -16.94 1.69
CA ASN A 40 -16.40 -16.60 0.35
C ASN A 40 -14.94 -16.09 0.35
N ILE A 41 -14.53 -15.34 1.37
CA ILE A 41 -13.15 -14.89 1.55
C ILE A 41 -12.28 -16.08 1.99
N ASP A 42 -12.79 -16.91 2.87
CA ASP A 42 -12.12 -18.12 3.36
C ASP A 42 -11.85 -19.10 2.21
N ARG A 43 -12.81 -19.23 1.27
CA ARG A 43 -12.64 -20.00 0.03
C ARG A 43 -11.58 -19.39 -0.89
N LEU A 44 -11.60 -18.08 -1.14
CA LEU A 44 -10.56 -17.41 -1.94
C LEU A 44 -9.15 -17.58 -1.33
N ALA A 45 -9.04 -17.61 -0.01
CA ALA A 45 -7.77 -17.86 0.70
C ALA A 45 -7.33 -19.34 0.67
N ALA A 46 -8.26 -20.28 0.49
CA ALA A 46 -7.99 -21.72 0.39
C ALA A 46 -7.73 -22.19 -1.06
N GLU A 47 -8.35 -21.53 -2.05
CA GLU A 47 -8.17 -21.76 -3.49
C GLU A 47 -7.02 -20.92 -4.09
N GLY A 48 -6.40 -20.04 -3.30
CA GLY A 48 -5.37 -19.08 -3.73
C GLY A 48 -4.20 -18.94 -2.76
N LEU A 49 -3.67 -17.71 -2.62
CA LEU A 49 -2.52 -17.39 -1.77
C LEU A 49 -2.93 -16.42 -0.64
N ARG A 50 -2.42 -16.67 0.58
CA ARG A 50 -2.71 -15.88 1.79
C ARG A 50 -1.42 -15.39 2.46
N PHE A 51 -1.30 -14.09 2.66
CA PHE A 51 -0.12 -13.44 3.26
C PHE A 51 -0.30 -13.21 4.77
N THR A 52 0.54 -13.83 5.61
CA THR A 52 0.50 -13.64 7.08
C THR A 52 1.41 -12.54 7.61
N ASP A 53 2.21 -11.88 6.76
CA ASP A 53 3.00 -10.69 7.08
C ASP A 53 2.78 -9.62 5.97
N GLY A 54 1.52 -9.44 5.57
CA GLY A 54 1.09 -8.48 4.54
C GLY A 54 0.70 -7.13 5.16
N HIS A 55 1.31 -6.04 4.67
CA HIS A 55 1.18 -4.70 5.27
C HIS A 55 0.61 -3.67 4.29
N CYS A 56 -0.22 -2.76 4.82
CA CYS A 56 -0.49 -1.48 4.19
C CYS A 56 0.70 -0.52 4.38
N SER A 57 0.83 0.51 3.54
CA SER A 57 1.83 1.57 3.75
C SER A 57 1.48 2.49 4.93
N ALA A 58 0.19 2.60 5.26
CA ALA A 58 -0.30 3.48 6.31
C ALA A 58 -1.42 2.84 7.13
N GLY A 59 -1.37 2.99 8.45
CA GLY A 59 -2.43 2.60 9.38
C GLY A 59 -3.67 3.51 9.33
N THR A 60 -3.92 4.22 8.22
CA THR A 60 -5.09 5.08 8.01
C THR A 60 -5.50 5.10 6.53
N CYS A 61 -6.79 5.34 6.28
CA CYS A 61 -7.42 5.14 4.97
C CYS A 61 -6.87 6.04 3.84
N THR A 62 -6.84 7.37 3.96
CA THR A 62 -6.34 8.23 2.87
C THR A 62 -4.89 7.92 2.48
N PRO A 63 -3.87 7.92 3.38
CA PRO A 63 -2.48 7.75 2.95
C PRO A 63 -2.19 6.33 2.42
N SER A 64 -2.89 5.31 2.90
CA SER A 64 -2.79 3.94 2.35
C SER A 64 -3.38 3.88 0.95
N ARG A 65 -4.60 4.44 0.76
CA ARG A 65 -5.23 4.55 -0.55
C ARG A 65 -4.38 5.36 -1.51
N TYR A 66 -3.77 6.47 -1.07
CA TYR A 66 -2.81 7.29 -1.85
C TYR A 66 -1.61 6.47 -2.33
N SER A 67 -1.01 5.68 -1.42
CA SER A 67 0.17 4.87 -1.72
C SER A 67 -0.15 3.74 -2.68
N LEU A 68 -1.32 3.12 -2.51
CA LEU A 68 -1.88 2.17 -3.47
C LEU A 68 -2.11 2.88 -4.82
N LEU A 69 -2.71 4.08 -4.80
CA LEU A 69 -3.13 4.92 -5.94
C LEU A 69 -2.01 5.67 -6.69
N THR A 70 -0.76 5.63 -6.23
CA THR A 70 0.37 6.34 -6.86
C THR A 70 1.70 5.58 -6.82
N GLY A 71 1.84 4.54 -5.99
CA GLY A 71 3.13 3.94 -5.72
C GLY A 71 4.11 4.84 -4.93
N VAL A 72 3.61 5.86 -4.23
CA VAL A 72 4.40 6.80 -3.41
C VAL A 72 3.83 6.85 -1.99
N HIS A 73 4.63 6.75 -0.93
CA HIS A 73 4.10 6.86 0.43
C HIS A 73 3.51 8.25 0.68
N GLY A 74 2.35 8.32 1.33
CA GLY A 74 1.64 9.56 1.63
C GLY A 74 2.50 10.59 2.36
N PHE A 75 3.40 10.14 3.24
CA PHE A 75 4.33 11.01 3.95
C PHE A 75 5.22 11.88 3.05
N ARG A 76 5.56 11.44 1.83
CA ARG A 76 6.44 12.20 0.92
C ARG A 76 5.79 13.50 0.45
N HIS A 77 4.46 13.50 0.33
CA HIS A 77 3.67 14.65 -0.11
C HIS A 77 2.76 15.20 1.00
N GLY A 78 3.00 14.82 2.26
CA GLY A 78 2.27 15.31 3.43
C GLY A 78 0.81 14.86 3.52
N VAL A 79 0.44 13.77 2.82
CA VAL A 79 -0.94 13.26 2.76
C VAL A 79 -1.37 12.77 4.13
N ALA A 80 -2.48 13.30 4.62
CA ALA A 80 -3.12 12.93 5.89
C ALA A 80 -4.56 12.48 5.64
N VAL A 81 -5.25 11.98 6.68
CA VAL A 81 -6.68 11.64 6.59
C VAL A 81 -7.48 12.89 6.23
N LEU A 82 -8.23 12.81 5.11
CA LEU A 82 -8.97 13.95 4.59
C LEU A 82 -10.35 14.09 5.24
N PRO A 83 -10.85 15.33 5.43
CA PRO A 83 -12.28 15.57 5.69
C PRO A 83 -13.13 15.21 4.45
N PRO A 84 -14.44 14.96 4.60
CA PRO A 84 -15.30 14.49 3.51
C PRO A 84 -15.28 15.36 2.24
N ASN A 85 -15.22 16.69 2.41
CA ASN A 85 -15.25 17.67 1.32
C ASN A 85 -13.85 18.22 0.98
N ALA A 86 -12.80 17.42 1.15
CA ALA A 86 -11.46 17.81 0.72
C ALA A 86 -11.36 17.84 -0.82
N PRO A 87 -10.63 18.82 -1.40
CA PRO A 87 -10.26 18.76 -2.81
C PRO A 87 -9.33 17.58 -3.08
N LEU A 88 -9.24 17.18 -4.34
CA LEU A 88 -8.45 16.05 -4.82
C LEU A 88 -6.97 16.16 -4.36
N THR A 89 -6.43 15.09 -3.76
CA THR A 89 -5.07 15.08 -3.17
C THR A 89 -3.99 14.43 -4.03
N ILE A 90 -4.36 13.84 -5.17
CA ILE A 90 -3.44 13.34 -6.21
C ILE A 90 -3.60 14.26 -7.42
N SER A 91 -2.53 14.52 -8.17
CA SER A 91 -2.63 15.26 -9.43
C SER A 91 -3.30 14.40 -10.49
N THR A 92 -4.18 14.99 -11.31
CA THR A 92 -4.70 14.35 -12.54
C THR A 92 -3.63 14.19 -13.62
N GLU A 93 -2.42 14.69 -13.39
CA GLU A 93 -1.23 14.50 -14.24
C GLU A 93 -0.26 13.44 -13.68
N ALA A 94 -0.52 12.89 -12.50
CA ALA A 94 0.34 11.86 -11.91
C ALA A 94 0.20 10.54 -12.69
N PHE A 95 1.31 9.86 -12.99
CA PHE A 95 1.23 8.54 -13.59
C PHE A 95 0.73 7.54 -12.54
N THR A 96 -0.14 6.61 -12.97
CA THR A 96 -0.79 5.65 -12.08
C THR A 96 -1.04 4.26 -12.77
N LEU A 97 -1.54 3.19 -12.10
CA LEU A 97 -1.80 1.81 -12.60
C LEU A 97 -3.10 1.47 -13.35
N PRO A 98 -4.35 1.94 -13.14
CA PRO A 98 -5.20 2.01 -14.30
C PRO A 98 -4.83 3.01 -15.39
N GLU A 99 -3.87 3.91 -15.20
CA GLU A 99 -3.19 4.50 -16.36
C GLU A 99 -2.26 3.45 -17.03
N LEU A 100 -1.43 2.73 -16.28
CA LEU A 100 -0.64 1.57 -16.74
C LEU A 100 -1.50 0.43 -17.35
N PHE A 101 -2.69 0.13 -16.79
CA PHE A 101 -3.62 -0.88 -17.32
C PHE A 101 -4.32 -0.34 -18.57
N ARG A 102 -4.65 0.96 -18.66
CA ARG A 102 -5.17 1.59 -19.90
C ARG A 102 -4.12 1.54 -21.00
N GLN A 103 -2.85 1.80 -20.68
CA GLN A 103 -1.70 1.60 -21.60
C GLN A 103 -1.63 0.13 -22.04
N ALA A 104 -1.75 -0.81 -21.09
CA ALA A 104 -1.93 -2.23 -21.38
C ALA A 104 -3.30 -2.62 -21.99
N GLY A 105 -4.15 -1.66 -22.38
CA GLY A 105 -5.41 -1.90 -23.12
C GLY A 105 -6.59 -2.46 -22.31
N TYR A 106 -6.66 -2.21 -21.01
CA TYR A 106 -7.80 -2.58 -20.15
C TYR A 106 -8.76 -1.40 -19.93
N THR A 107 -10.02 -1.72 -19.61
CA THR A 107 -10.95 -0.76 -19.00
C THR A 107 -10.75 -0.71 -17.49
N ALA A 108 -10.68 0.51 -16.95
CA ALA A 108 -10.53 0.81 -15.53
C ALA A 108 -11.87 1.16 -14.87
N GLY A 109 -12.02 0.90 -13.57
CA GLY A 109 -13.16 1.37 -12.80
C GLY A 109 -13.03 1.11 -11.30
N VAL A 110 -13.75 1.89 -10.50
CA VAL A 110 -13.77 1.80 -9.03
C VAL A 110 -15.21 1.91 -8.51
N VAL A 111 -15.50 1.19 -7.43
CA VAL A 111 -16.83 1.16 -6.78
C VAL A 111 -16.66 1.35 -5.28
N GLY A 112 -17.49 2.21 -4.67
CA GLY A 112 -17.48 2.46 -3.22
C GLY A 112 -16.55 3.61 -2.80
N LYS A 113 -15.77 3.40 -1.74
CA LYS A 113 -15.05 4.48 -1.05
C LYS A 113 -13.78 4.92 -1.81
N TRP A 114 -13.75 6.19 -2.20
CA TRP A 114 -12.57 6.86 -2.77
C TRP A 114 -11.65 7.44 -1.68
N HIS A 115 -12.13 8.46 -0.95
CA HIS A 115 -11.46 9.12 0.19
C HIS A 115 -10.07 9.73 -0.08
N LEU A 116 -9.83 10.18 -1.31
CA LEU A 116 -8.65 10.94 -1.74
C LEU A 116 -8.98 12.38 -2.17
N GLY A 117 -10.08 12.90 -1.63
CA GLY A 117 -10.64 14.17 -2.03
C GLY A 117 -11.36 14.09 -3.38
N ILE A 118 -12.14 15.12 -3.67
CA ILE A 118 -12.96 15.26 -4.89
C ILE A 118 -13.03 16.75 -5.21
N GLY A 119 -12.94 17.10 -6.50
CA GLY A 119 -13.07 18.47 -6.96
C GLY A 119 -11.81 19.34 -6.80
N ALA A 120 -11.86 20.53 -7.40
CA ALA A 120 -10.75 21.47 -7.44
C ALA A 120 -10.64 22.30 -6.14
N LYS A 121 -9.40 22.61 -5.73
CA LYS A 121 -9.12 23.40 -4.53
C LYS A 121 -9.65 24.83 -4.67
N GLY A 122 -10.64 25.17 -3.83
CA GLY A 122 -11.29 26.49 -3.81
C GLY A 122 -12.64 26.53 -4.55
N THR A 123 -13.02 25.44 -5.22
CA THR A 123 -14.32 25.30 -5.90
C THR A 123 -15.23 24.39 -5.08
N PRO A 124 -16.44 24.81 -4.70
CA PRO A 124 -17.43 23.90 -4.11
C PRO A 124 -17.79 22.78 -5.10
N VAL A 125 -17.84 21.53 -4.62
CA VAL A 125 -18.31 20.39 -5.43
C VAL A 125 -19.81 20.50 -5.60
N ASP A 126 -20.30 20.51 -6.84
CA ASP A 126 -21.73 20.30 -7.11
C ASP A 126 -22.03 18.80 -7.11
N TRP A 127 -22.73 18.36 -6.07
CA TRP A 127 -23.14 16.96 -5.88
C TRP A 127 -24.33 16.54 -6.77
N ASN A 128 -24.90 17.46 -7.55
CA ASN A 128 -26.00 17.20 -8.47
C ASN A 128 -25.54 17.14 -9.95
N GLY A 129 -24.29 17.53 -10.22
CA GLY A 129 -23.68 17.56 -11.55
C GLY A 129 -22.70 16.40 -11.78
N GLU A 130 -21.90 16.51 -12.85
CA GLU A 130 -20.78 15.60 -13.06
C GLU A 130 -19.62 15.97 -12.11
N VAL A 131 -19.31 15.08 -11.17
CA VAL A 131 -18.40 15.35 -10.05
C VAL A 131 -16.94 15.20 -10.50
N LYS A 132 -16.28 16.32 -10.80
CA LYS A 132 -14.91 16.36 -11.35
C LYS A 132 -13.98 17.40 -10.70
N PRO A 133 -12.66 17.17 -10.73
CA PRO A 133 -11.99 15.88 -10.98
C PRO A 133 -12.19 14.90 -9.80
N GLY A 134 -12.11 13.60 -10.07
CA GLY A 134 -12.47 12.55 -9.13
C GLY A 134 -11.80 11.20 -9.44
N PRO A 135 -12.49 10.06 -9.22
CA PRO A 135 -11.92 8.72 -9.39
C PRO A 135 -11.82 8.22 -10.84
N LEU A 136 -12.23 9.02 -11.83
CA LEU A 136 -12.09 8.68 -13.25
C LEU A 136 -10.82 9.31 -13.86
N GLU A 137 -10.07 10.08 -13.05
CA GLU A 137 -8.92 10.88 -13.45
C GLU A 137 -7.61 10.50 -12.71
N ILE A 138 -7.59 9.45 -11.87
CA ILE A 138 -6.44 8.99 -11.02
C ILE A 138 -6.54 7.50 -10.65
N ASP A 139 -5.43 6.72 -10.64
CA ASP A 139 -5.55 5.24 -10.67
C ASP A 139 -4.30 4.33 -10.30
N PHE A 140 -3.68 4.11 -9.11
CA PHE A 140 -2.69 2.98 -8.73
C PHE A 140 -1.12 3.03 -9.04
N ILE A 141 -0.24 1.98 -8.78
CA ILE A 141 1.04 1.58 -9.54
C ILE A 141 1.61 0.08 -9.45
N SER A 142 2.87 -0.26 -9.06
CA SER A 142 3.84 -0.97 -9.96
C SER A 142 3.77 -2.48 -10.18
N SER A 143 3.24 -3.32 -9.29
CA SER A 143 3.49 -4.78 -9.41
C SER A 143 2.90 -5.41 -10.68
N PHE A 144 1.96 -4.73 -11.32
CA PHE A 144 1.40 -5.16 -12.60
C PHE A 144 2.17 -4.63 -13.81
N ALA A 145 3.10 -3.67 -13.69
CA ALA A 145 3.98 -3.29 -14.81
C ALA A 145 4.70 -4.53 -15.37
N ALA A 146 5.25 -5.33 -14.45
CA ALA A 146 5.89 -6.61 -14.73
C ALA A 146 4.92 -7.75 -15.12
N LEU A 147 3.60 -7.59 -14.93
CA LEU A 147 2.57 -8.55 -15.38
C LEU A 147 2.04 -8.21 -16.78
N LEU A 148 2.06 -6.92 -17.11
CA LEU A 148 1.49 -6.33 -18.32
C LEU A 148 2.53 -6.10 -19.41
N GLU A 149 3.82 -6.19 -19.06
CA GLU A 149 4.98 -5.88 -19.89
C GLU A 149 5.08 -4.38 -20.26
N GLU A 150 4.60 -3.51 -19.37
CA GLU A 150 4.59 -2.05 -19.49
C GLU A 150 5.72 -1.37 -18.69
N GLU A 151 6.20 -0.23 -19.16
CA GLU A 151 7.20 0.59 -18.45
C GLU A 151 6.55 1.54 -17.43
N VAL A 152 7.28 1.84 -16.33
CA VAL A 152 6.90 2.89 -15.37
C VAL A 152 7.85 4.07 -15.54
N PRO A 153 7.36 5.27 -15.96
CA PRO A 153 8.19 6.44 -16.18
C PRO A 153 9.15 6.80 -15.04
N ALA A 154 10.28 7.40 -15.41
CA ALA A 154 11.29 7.84 -14.47
C ALA A 154 10.81 9.06 -13.67
N GLY A 155 10.82 8.96 -12.34
CA GLY A 155 10.35 10.00 -11.42
C GLY A 155 8.94 9.79 -10.88
N GLU A 156 8.13 8.97 -11.55
CA GLU A 156 6.82 8.52 -11.06
C GLU A 156 6.97 7.41 -10.02
N ALA A 157 5.90 7.09 -9.26
CA ALA A 157 5.82 5.94 -8.34
C ALA A 157 7.10 5.56 -7.59
N LEU A 158 7.61 6.56 -6.90
CA LEU A 158 8.93 6.63 -6.30
C LEU A 158 9.23 5.50 -5.30
N ASP A 159 8.22 4.85 -4.70
CA ASP A 159 8.40 3.81 -3.69
C ASP A 159 7.89 2.43 -4.08
N SER A 160 7.24 2.33 -5.24
CA SER A 160 6.57 1.11 -5.68
C SER A 160 7.59 0.08 -6.14
N ARG A 161 7.48 -1.15 -5.65
CA ARG A 161 8.44 -2.23 -5.86
C ARG A 161 7.70 -3.44 -6.43
N ASN A 162 8.33 -4.13 -7.38
CA ASN A 162 7.74 -5.29 -8.04
C ASN A 162 7.59 -6.45 -7.05
N MET A 163 6.36 -6.88 -6.80
CA MET A 163 6.00 -8.02 -5.93
C MET A 163 5.35 -9.18 -6.69
N LEU A 164 5.43 -9.20 -8.03
CA LEU A 164 4.81 -10.23 -8.84
C LEU A 164 5.31 -11.65 -8.51
N GLY A 165 6.58 -11.80 -8.11
CA GLY A 165 7.12 -13.06 -7.60
C GLY A 165 6.34 -13.57 -6.39
N ALA A 166 6.12 -12.72 -5.40
CA ALA A 166 5.39 -13.04 -4.18
C ALA A 166 3.88 -13.24 -4.43
N LEU A 167 3.26 -12.40 -5.27
CA LEU A 167 1.85 -12.53 -5.66
C LEU A 167 1.57 -13.85 -6.41
N LEU A 168 2.56 -14.41 -7.10
CA LEU A 168 2.48 -15.71 -7.77
C LEU A 168 3.00 -16.88 -6.91
N GLY A 169 3.33 -16.67 -5.63
CA GLY A 169 3.87 -17.69 -4.73
C GLY A 169 5.26 -18.22 -5.10
N LYS A 170 6.01 -17.50 -5.95
CA LYS A 170 7.36 -17.84 -6.43
C LYS A 170 8.49 -17.24 -5.59
N ASP A 171 8.16 -16.27 -4.75
CA ASP A 171 9.06 -15.57 -3.83
C ASP A 171 8.38 -15.47 -2.46
N PRO A 172 8.79 -16.27 -1.45
CA PRO A 172 8.17 -16.27 -0.13
C PRO A 172 8.66 -15.12 0.77
N ASP A 173 9.77 -14.46 0.43
CA ASP A 173 10.39 -13.40 1.24
C ASP A 173 9.91 -12.01 0.81
N GLY A 174 9.77 -11.78 -0.51
CA GLY A 174 9.15 -10.59 -1.07
C GLY A 174 9.92 -9.29 -0.80
N LEU A 175 9.31 -8.34 -0.10
CA LEU A 175 9.95 -7.04 0.17
C LEU A 175 11.02 -7.20 1.27
N PRO A 176 12.31 -6.90 1.00
CA PRO A 176 13.38 -7.03 1.99
C PRO A 176 13.26 -6.05 3.17
N PHE A 177 12.34 -5.08 3.07
CA PHE A 177 11.90 -4.18 4.13
C PHE A 177 10.57 -3.51 3.75
N MET A 178 9.79 -3.09 4.73
CA MET A 178 8.60 -2.25 4.56
C MET A 178 8.69 -0.99 5.44
N ILE A 179 8.13 0.11 4.94
CA ILE A 179 7.98 1.36 5.70
C ILE A 179 6.49 1.52 6.02
N GLU A 180 6.16 1.66 7.29
CA GLU A 180 4.79 1.89 7.75
C GLU A 180 4.63 3.34 8.22
N GLU A 181 3.49 3.97 7.95
CA GLU A 181 3.13 5.27 8.55
C GLU A 181 1.88 5.24 9.43
N ALA A 182 2.01 5.78 10.65
CA ALA A 182 0.91 5.94 11.60
C ALA A 182 0.97 7.37 12.18
N GLU A 183 0.05 8.22 11.73
CA GLU A 183 0.05 9.67 11.99
C GLU A 183 1.45 10.31 11.80
N LYS A 184 2.14 10.60 12.91
CA LYS A 184 3.43 11.30 13.02
C LYS A 184 4.61 10.36 13.27
N ARG A 185 4.40 9.04 13.20
CA ARG A 185 5.44 8.02 13.39
C ARG A 185 5.66 7.27 12.09
N ARG A 186 6.89 6.87 11.84
CA ARG A 186 7.25 5.96 10.76
C ARG A 186 7.91 4.73 11.37
N ALA A 187 7.62 3.55 10.84
CA ALA A 187 8.27 2.32 11.25
C ALA A 187 9.03 1.66 10.10
N LEU A 188 10.05 0.90 10.44
CA LEU A 188 10.80 0.05 9.53
C LEU A 188 10.64 -1.41 9.96
N ARG A 189 9.96 -2.19 9.12
CA ARG A 189 9.86 -3.66 9.21
C ARG A 189 10.98 -4.25 8.35
N ARG A 190 11.86 -5.09 8.93
CA ARG A 190 12.96 -5.75 8.21
C ARG A 190 13.24 -7.13 8.81
N GLY A 191 12.87 -8.19 8.08
CA GLY A 191 12.88 -9.56 8.61
C GLY A 191 12.09 -9.65 9.92
N ASP A 192 12.61 -10.38 10.92
CA ASP A 192 11.99 -10.51 12.24
C ASP A 192 11.74 -9.17 12.97
N TRP A 193 12.41 -8.08 12.61
CA TRP A 193 12.48 -6.85 13.42
C TRP A 193 11.54 -5.74 12.94
N LYS A 194 11.08 -4.92 13.89
CA LYS A 194 10.32 -3.69 13.64
C LYS A 194 10.84 -2.57 14.54
N TYR A 195 11.26 -1.45 13.95
CA TYR A 195 11.66 -0.23 14.66
C TYR A 195 10.63 0.87 14.42
N ILE A 196 10.16 1.56 15.46
CA ILE A 196 9.21 2.67 15.35
C ILE A 196 9.88 3.98 15.81
N SER A 197 9.83 5.01 14.96
CA SER A 197 10.41 6.32 15.26
C SER A 197 9.80 6.96 16.51
N ALA A 198 10.62 7.70 17.27
CA ALA A 198 10.09 8.66 18.24
C ALA A 198 9.25 9.74 17.54
N SER A 199 8.31 10.35 18.25
CA SER A 199 7.54 11.51 17.75
C SER A 199 6.96 12.38 18.87
N LYS A 200 6.78 13.67 18.60
CA LYS A 200 6.32 14.66 19.60
C LYS A 200 4.80 14.63 19.76
N GLY A 201 4.33 14.18 20.92
CA GLY A 201 2.90 14.19 21.29
C GLY A 201 2.59 13.32 22.52
N LYS A 202 1.31 13.14 22.82
CA LYS A 202 0.81 12.09 23.74
C LYS A 202 0.69 10.76 22.97
N LYS A 203 0.78 9.60 23.67
CA LYS A 203 0.69 8.27 23.01
C LYS A 203 -0.64 8.03 22.30
N ASN A 204 -1.73 8.65 22.76
CA ASN A 204 -3.04 8.65 22.11
C ASN A 204 -3.21 9.70 20.97
N ARG A 205 -2.11 10.26 20.45
CA ARG A 205 -2.05 11.22 19.32
C ARG A 205 -0.71 11.07 18.56
N GLY A 206 -0.35 9.82 18.27
CA GLY A 206 0.86 9.48 17.49
C GLY A 206 2.20 9.89 18.11
N GLY A 207 2.27 10.24 19.40
CA GLY A 207 3.52 10.60 20.08
C GLY A 207 4.16 9.44 20.84
N GLY A 208 5.47 9.47 21.06
CA GLY A 208 6.15 8.46 21.86
C GLY A 208 7.69 8.52 21.78
N PRO A 209 8.39 7.78 22.66
CA PRO A 209 9.81 7.47 22.48
C PRO A 209 10.02 6.58 21.25
N ALA A 210 11.28 6.28 20.91
CA ALA A 210 11.57 5.22 19.94
C ALA A 210 11.30 3.84 20.56
N GLU A 211 10.80 2.91 19.76
CA GLU A 211 10.46 1.55 20.17
C GLU A 211 11.09 0.53 19.18
N LEU A 212 11.54 -0.62 19.67
CA LEU A 212 12.10 -1.72 18.86
C LEU A 212 11.48 -3.05 19.32
N TYR A 213 11.05 -3.86 18.35
CA TYR A 213 10.39 -5.14 18.57
C TYR A 213 10.97 -6.25 17.68
N ASN A 214 10.81 -7.50 18.14
CA ASN A 214 11.12 -8.71 17.37
C ASN A 214 9.82 -9.52 17.21
N LEU A 215 9.15 -9.33 16.06
CA LEU A 215 7.78 -9.83 15.86
C LEU A 215 7.70 -11.35 15.69
N LYS A 216 8.83 -12.04 15.51
CA LYS A 216 8.88 -13.52 15.49
C LYS A 216 8.56 -14.13 16.85
N ASN A 217 8.91 -13.42 17.92
CA ASN A 217 8.65 -13.84 19.30
C ASN A 217 7.60 -12.96 20.00
N ASP A 218 7.41 -11.72 19.54
CA ASP A 218 6.47 -10.72 20.07
C ASP A 218 5.69 -10.03 18.93
N PRO A 219 4.81 -10.74 18.20
CA PRO A 219 4.02 -10.17 17.11
C PRO A 219 2.99 -9.13 17.57
N GLY A 220 2.71 -9.06 18.88
CA GLY A 220 1.79 -8.09 19.48
C GLY A 220 2.45 -6.77 19.92
N GLU A 221 3.74 -6.58 19.66
CA GLU A 221 4.51 -5.38 20.05
C GLU A 221 4.41 -5.08 21.57
N THR A 222 4.41 -6.14 22.39
CA THR A 222 4.15 -6.10 23.84
C THR A 222 5.37 -5.74 24.69
N ARG A 223 6.59 -6.07 24.24
CA ARG A 223 7.86 -5.76 24.92
C ARG A 223 8.78 -4.96 24.00
N ASN A 224 8.88 -3.67 24.26
CA ASN A 224 9.91 -2.83 23.66
C ASN A 224 11.30 -3.25 24.14
N VAL A 225 12.14 -3.78 23.24
CA VAL A 225 13.51 -4.26 23.50
C VAL A 225 14.59 -3.26 23.09
N ILE A 226 14.25 -1.97 22.89
CA ILE A 226 15.20 -0.95 22.42
C ILE A 226 16.41 -0.75 23.36
N ALA A 227 16.22 -0.94 24.67
CA ALA A 227 17.30 -0.88 25.66
C ALA A 227 18.19 -2.13 25.65
N ASP A 228 17.66 -3.28 25.22
CA ASP A 228 18.38 -4.55 25.13
C ASP A 228 19.25 -4.63 23.85
N PHE A 229 18.87 -3.91 22.79
CA PHE A 229 19.55 -3.92 21.48
C PHE A 229 19.81 -2.51 20.91
N PRO A 230 20.56 -1.64 21.62
CA PRO A 230 20.73 -0.23 21.24
C PRO A 230 21.42 -0.04 19.88
N GLU A 231 22.42 -0.87 19.53
CA GLU A 231 23.12 -0.79 18.23
C GLU A 231 22.19 -1.11 17.06
N LYS A 232 21.33 -2.13 17.21
CA LYS A 232 20.32 -2.50 16.21
C LYS A 232 19.26 -1.40 16.05
N ALA A 233 18.85 -0.78 17.15
CA ALA A 233 17.93 0.36 17.12
C ALA A 233 18.54 1.54 16.35
N ALA A 234 19.80 1.89 16.63
CA ALA A 234 20.52 2.95 15.94
C ALA A 234 20.70 2.65 14.43
N ALA A 235 21.02 1.40 14.06
CA ALA A 235 21.12 0.99 12.67
C ALA A 235 19.78 1.10 11.93
N MET A 236 18.69 0.57 12.49
CA MET A 236 17.35 0.66 11.89
C MET A 236 16.81 2.10 11.86
N GLN A 237 17.18 2.94 12.85
CA GLN A 237 16.87 4.37 12.84
C GLN A 237 17.59 5.11 11.70
N ALA A 238 18.88 4.82 11.49
CA ALA A 238 19.66 5.42 10.40
C ALA A 238 19.14 4.98 9.03
N GLU A 239 18.82 3.69 8.87
CA GLU A 239 18.25 3.14 7.64
C GLU A 239 16.87 3.77 7.34
N LEU A 240 15.95 3.77 8.30
CA LEU A 240 14.62 4.39 8.13
C LEU A 240 14.73 5.86 7.76
N ARG A 241 15.67 6.60 8.39
CA ARG A 241 15.95 7.99 8.06
C ARG A 241 16.41 8.14 6.60
N GLN A 242 17.38 7.35 6.15
CA GLN A 242 17.87 7.38 4.77
C GLN A 242 16.74 7.08 3.76
N LEU A 243 15.92 6.07 4.03
CA LEU A 243 14.80 5.66 3.17
C LEU A 243 13.71 6.74 3.05
N ILE A 244 13.52 7.56 4.09
CA ILE A 244 12.61 8.71 4.08
C ILE A 244 13.25 9.91 3.36
N GLU A 245 14.53 10.22 3.61
CA GLU A 245 15.22 11.39 3.07
C GLU A 245 15.59 11.25 1.57
N GLN A 246 15.78 10.03 1.07
CA GLN A 246 15.98 9.80 -0.37
C GLN A 246 14.69 10.01 -1.18
N LYS A 247 14.80 10.41 -2.46
CA LYS A 247 13.65 10.75 -3.32
C LYS A 247 12.68 9.61 -3.63
N GLY A 248 13.04 8.35 -3.34
CA GLY A 248 12.18 7.17 -3.55
C GLY A 248 12.88 5.87 -3.13
N ILE A 249 12.14 4.80 -2.89
CA ILE A 249 12.67 3.46 -2.61
C ILE A 249 12.53 2.45 -3.77
N ARG A 250 11.96 2.83 -4.91
CA ARG A 250 12.04 2.05 -6.16
C ARG A 250 13.49 2.03 -6.67
N LYS A 251 13.84 0.92 -7.34
CA LYS A 251 15.07 0.74 -8.12
C LYS A 251 14.68 0.40 -9.55
#